data_AF-Q075A0-F1
#
_entry.id   AF-Q075A0-F1
#
_cell.length_a   1.000
_cell.length_b   1.000
_cell.length_c   1.000
_cell.angle_alpha   90.00
_cell.angle_beta   90.00
_cell.angle_gamma   90.00
#
_symmetry.space_group_name_H-M   'P 1'
#
loop_
_entity.id
_entity.type
_entity.pdbx_description
1 polymer ?
#
loop_
_entity_poly.entity_id
_entity_poly.type
_entity_poly.pdbx_seq_one_letter_code
_entity_poly.pdbx_strand_id
1 'polypeptide(L)'
;MAFKTCAFTKNWLIIAVIVMCLCTEYNCQCSMSANSCTNCENCPNAVTCTNSKNCINAVTCSGSTNCNRATTCSNSKDCFVATTCSGSTNCYKAITCVNSTGCPGH
;
A
#
# COMPACT_ATOMS: atom_id res chain seq x y z
N MET A 1 3.82 -6.58 20.33
CA MET A 1 3.20 -5.58 19.44
C MET A 1 2.65 -4.47 20.31
N ALA A 2 3.22 -3.27 20.23
CA ALA A 2 2.93 -2.18 21.16
C ALA A 2 1.69 -1.41 20.70
N PHE A 3 0.57 -1.59 21.39
CA PHE A 3 -0.59 -0.72 21.25
C PHE A 3 -0.34 0.55 22.06
N LYS A 4 -0.11 1.66 21.36
CA LYS A 4 0.01 2.98 21.98
C LYS A 4 -1.40 3.49 22.28
N THR A 5 -1.88 3.26 23.49
CA THR A 5 -3.18 3.75 23.97
C THR A 5 -3.07 5.23 24.33
N CYS A 6 -3.71 6.09 23.54
CA CYS A 6 -3.91 7.50 23.89
C CYS A 6 -5.02 7.61 24.95
N ALA A 7 -4.65 7.94 26.19
CA ALA A 7 -5.59 8.15 27.28
C ALA A 7 -6.36 9.47 27.10
N PHE A 8 -7.69 9.40 27.01
CA PHE A 8 -8.59 10.57 27.05
C PHE A 8 -9.77 10.30 27.99
N THR A 9 -10.37 11.37 28.52
CA THR A 9 -11.21 11.41 29.73
C THR A 9 -12.65 10.89 29.54
N LYS A 10 -13.28 10.45 30.65
CA LYS A 10 -14.46 9.55 30.76
C LYS A 10 -15.66 9.75 29.82
N ASN A 11 -16.00 10.97 29.40
CA ASN A 11 -17.17 11.19 28.53
C ASN A 11 -16.82 11.20 27.03
N TRP A 12 -15.59 11.58 26.70
CA TRP A 12 -15.07 11.51 25.32
C TRP A 12 -14.63 10.09 24.96
N LEU A 13 -14.38 9.25 25.98
CA LEU A 13 -14.04 7.84 25.87
C LEU A 13 -15.08 7.04 25.10
N ILE A 14 -16.39 7.30 25.24
CA ILE A 14 -17.41 6.50 24.55
C ILE A 14 -17.38 6.77 23.04
N ILE A 15 -17.31 8.05 22.64
CA ILE A 15 -17.24 8.44 21.22
C ILE A 15 -15.87 8.03 20.63
N ALA A 16 -14.78 8.22 21.37
CA ALA A 16 -13.44 7.80 20.95
C ALA A 16 -13.28 6.28 20.87
N VAL A 17 -13.94 5.52 21.77
CA VAL A 17 -14.00 4.05 21.71
C VAL A 17 -14.84 3.61 20.53
N ILE A 18 -15.99 4.21 20.23
CA ILE A 18 -16.78 3.85 19.03
C ILE A 18 -15.99 4.14 17.76
N VAL A 19 -15.33 5.30 17.65
CA VAL A 19 -14.50 5.65 16.49
C VAL A 19 -13.27 4.76 16.37
N MET A 20 -12.57 4.46 17.48
CA MET A 20 -11.48 3.48 17.48
C MET A 20 -11.95 2.06 17.18
N CYS A 21 -13.13 1.64 17.68
CA CYS A 21 -13.71 0.32 17.46
C CYS A 21 -14.10 0.13 15.98
N LEU A 22 -14.69 1.17 15.37
CA LEU A 22 -14.95 1.22 13.92
C LEU A 22 -13.64 1.20 13.11
N CYS A 23 -12.58 1.87 13.57
CA CYS A 23 -11.26 1.76 12.94
C CYS A 23 -10.60 0.38 13.10
N THR A 24 -10.84 -0.32 14.22
CA THR A 24 -10.33 -1.68 14.44
C THR A 24 -11.09 -2.75 13.67
N GLU A 25 -12.40 -2.57 13.46
CA GLU A 25 -13.22 -3.56 12.74
C GLU A 25 -13.10 -3.46 11.22
N TYR A 26 -12.81 -2.28 10.66
CA TYR A 26 -12.78 -2.08 9.21
C TYR A 26 -11.39 -2.19 8.56
N ASN A 27 -10.28 -2.07 9.32
CA ASN A 27 -8.93 -1.92 8.72
C ASN A 27 -7.72 -2.47 9.51
N CYS A 28 -7.88 -3.38 10.47
CA CYS A 28 -6.74 -3.92 11.26
C CYS A 28 -6.25 -5.31 10.82
N GLN A 29 -5.92 -5.48 9.53
CA GLN A 29 -5.04 -6.58 9.10
C GLN A 29 -3.70 -6.08 8.54
N CYS A 30 -3.32 -4.85 8.89
CA CYS A 30 -2.05 -4.29 8.46
C CYS A 30 -0.87 -4.99 9.16
N SER A 31 -0.07 -5.72 8.38
CA SER A 31 1.16 -6.37 8.83
C SER A 31 2.35 -5.62 8.25
N MET A 32 3.09 -4.92 9.12
CA MET A 32 4.32 -4.23 8.75
C MET A 32 5.53 -4.92 9.37
N SER A 33 6.53 -5.19 8.54
CA SER A 33 7.86 -5.60 8.96
C SER A 33 8.89 -4.57 8.48
N ALA A 34 10.17 -4.78 8.78
CA ALA A 34 11.22 -3.89 8.31
C ALA A 34 11.28 -3.77 6.77
N ASN A 35 10.77 -4.78 6.04
CA ASN A 35 10.89 -4.85 4.59
C ASN A 35 9.55 -5.05 3.87
N SER A 36 8.51 -5.54 4.53
CA SER A 36 7.23 -5.85 3.91
C SER A 36 6.07 -5.10 4.56
N CYS A 37 5.08 -4.77 3.74
CA CYS A 37 3.83 -4.15 4.16
C CYS A 37 2.66 -4.86 3.48
N THR A 38 1.76 -5.41 4.29
CA THR A 38 0.65 -6.22 3.80
C THR A 38 -0.66 -5.70 4.37
N ASN A 39 -1.64 -5.46 3.49
CA ASN A 39 -2.99 -5.01 3.86
C ASN A 39 -3.01 -3.71 4.69
N CYS A 40 -2.20 -2.75 4.28
CA CYS A 40 -1.97 -1.50 4.99
C CYS A 40 -2.32 -0.28 4.11
N GLU A 41 -2.93 0.74 4.70
CA GLU A 41 -3.23 2.01 4.01
C GLU A 41 -1.98 2.88 3.79
N ASN A 42 -0.92 2.71 4.58
CA ASN A 42 0.25 3.58 4.51
C ASN A 42 1.58 2.83 4.66
N CYS A 43 2.28 2.62 3.54
CA CYS A 43 3.54 1.87 3.46
C CYS A 43 4.69 2.64 2.79
N PRO A 44 5.06 3.85 3.25
CA PRO A 44 6.00 4.70 2.52
C PRO A 44 7.41 4.11 2.42
N ASN A 45 7.84 3.30 3.38
CA ASN A 45 9.22 2.80 3.51
C ASN A 45 9.38 1.29 3.29
N ALA A 46 8.32 0.58 2.93
CA ALA A 46 8.40 -0.86 2.73
C ALA A 46 9.10 -1.18 1.40
N VAL A 47 9.90 -2.23 1.37
CA VAL A 47 10.55 -2.74 0.15
C VAL A 47 9.56 -3.54 -0.69
N THR A 48 8.65 -4.26 -0.03
CA THR A 48 7.60 -5.05 -0.68
C THR A 48 6.24 -4.64 -0.15
N CYS A 49 5.33 -4.34 -1.06
CA CYS A 49 3.94 -4.04 -0.76
C CYS A 49 3.00 -5.10 -1.32
N THR A 50 2.06 -5.55 -0.50
CA THR A 50 1.02 -6.49 -0.90
C THR A 50 -0.33 -5.99 -0.42
N ASN A 51 -1.28 -5.86 -1.33
CA ASN A 51 -2.63 -5.34 -1.06
C ASN A 51 -2.63 -4.05 -0.23
N SER A 52 -1.72 -3.12 -0.53
CA SER A 52 -1.45 -1.96 0.32
C SER A 52 -1.46 -0.66 -0.48
N LYS A 53 -1.57 0.47 0.22
CA LYS A 53 -1.57 1.81 -0.37
C LYS A 53 -0.35 2.61 0.08
N ASN A 54 -0.04 3.67 -0.66
CA ASN A 54 1.09 4.59 -0.38
C ASN A 54 2.46 3.89 -0.35
N CYS A 55 2.69 2.99 -1.31
CA CYS A 55 3.90 2.18 -1.45
C CYS A 55 5.03 2.89 -2.20
N ILE A 56 5.36 4.10 -1.75
CA ILE A 56 6.19 5.07 -2.49
C ILE A 56 7.60 4.52 -2.77
N ASN A 57 8.24 3.90 -1.78
CA ASN A 57 9.59 3.35 -1.90
C ASN A 57 9.64 1.83 -2.09
N ALA A 58 8.49 1.19 -2.36
CA ALA A 58 8.48 -0.24 -2.63
C ALA A 58 9.24 -0.55 -3.92
N VAL A 59 10.03 -1.62 -3.89
CA VAL A 59 10.69 -2.22 -5.06
C VAL A 59 9.70 -3.15 -5.76
N THR A 60 8.89 -3.88 -4.98
CA THR A 60 7.88 -4.81 -5.50
C THR A 60 6.50 -4.42 -4.99
N CYS A 61 5.56 -4.27 -5.91
CA CYS A 61 4.16 -4.03 -5.59
C CYS A 61 3.26 -5.12 -6.16
N SER A 62 2.36 -5.64 -5.31
CA SER A 62 1.33 -6.60 -5.69
C SER A 62 -0.03 -6.15 -5.16
N GLY A 63 -1.00 -5.95 -6.05
CA GLY A 63 -2.33 -5.46 -5.67
C GLY A 63 -2.32 -4.11 -4.95
N SER A 64 -1.33 -3.25 -5.23
CA SER A 64 -1.04 -2.06 -4.41
C SER A 64 -1.13 -0.75 -5.21
N THR A 65 -1.19 0.38 -4.52
CA THR A 65 -1.28 1.72 -5.16
C THR A 65 -0.15 2.66 -4.72
N ASN A 66 0.09 3.71 -5.49
CA ASN A 66 1.20 4.67 -5.28
C ASN A 66 2.58 4.00 -5.31
N CYS A 67 2.78 3.07 -6.25
CA CYS A 67 3.98 2.26 -6.43
C CYS A 67 5.06 2.97 -7.26
N ASN A 68 5.32 4.23 -6.93
CA ASN A 68 6.06 5.18 -7.77
C ASN A 68 7.48 4.71 -8.13
N ARG A 69 8.12 3.96 -7.22
CA ARG A 69 9.51 3.49 -7.35
C ARG A 69 9.64 1.98 -7.55
N ALA A 70 8.52 1.27 -7.72
CA ALA A 70 8.56 -0.17 -7.90
C ALA A 70 9.21 -0.54 -9.22
N THR A 71 10.12 -1.52 -9.19
CA THR A 71 10.70 -2.14 -10.40
C THR A 71 9.76 -3.20 -10.96
N THR A 72 8.92 -3.79 -10.11
CA THR A 72 7.95 -4.81 -10.49
C THR A 72 6.58 -4.48 -9.93
N CYS A 73 5.61 -4.43 -10.83
CA CYS A 73 4.21 -4.18 -10.50
C CYS A 73 3.31 -5.28 -11.04
N SER A 74 2.52 -5.86 -10.13
CA SER A 74 1.49 -6.85 -10.44
C SER A 74 0.15 -6.36 -9.91
N ASN A 75 -0.85 -6.23 -10.78
CA ASN A 75 -2.18 -5.71 -10.45
C ASN A 75 -2.14 -4.41 -9.62
N SER A 76 -1.19 -3.53 -9.93
CA SER A 76 -0.88 -2.35 -9.12
C SER A 76 -1.05 -1.05 -9.91
N LYS A 77 -1.08 0.08 -9.22
CA LYS A 77 -1.27 1.41 -9.81
C LYS A 77 -0.07 2.31 -9.53
N ASP A 78 0.13 3.29 -10.42
CA ASP A 78 1.18 4.33 -10.31
C ASP A 78 2.60 3.76 -10.40
N CYS A 79 2.79 2.84 -11.34
CA CYS A 79 4.03 2.10 -11.54
C CYS A 79 5.02 2.80 -12.48
N PHE A 80 5.31 4.07 -12.20
CA PHE A 80 5.98 4.98 -13.13
C PHE A 80 7.36 4.52 -13.61
N VAL A 81 8.12 3.83 -12.75
CA VAL A 81 9.48 3.37 -13.05
C VAL A 81 9.60 1.85 -13.17
N ALA A 82 8.48 1.13 -13.18
CA ALA A 82 8.50 -0.32 -13.23
C ALA A 82 9.06 -0.80 -14.56
N THR A 83 10.04 -1.71 -14.52
CA THR A 83 10.55 -2.44 -15.68
C THR A 83 9.60 -3.55 -16.12
N THR A 84 8.83 -4.09 -15.18
CA THR A 84 7.85 -5.15 -15.42
C THR A 84 6.50 -4.75 -14.85
N CYS A 85 5.49 -4.73 -15.72
CA CYS A 85 4.10 -4.48 -15.37
C CYS A 85 3.20 -5.60 -15.87
N SER A 86 2.40 -6.16 -14.97
CA SER A 86 1.34 -7.12 -15.27
C SER A 86 0.03 -6.65 -14.64
N GLY A 87 -1.04 -6.51 -15.42
CA GLY A 87 -2.35 -6.04 -14.91
C GLY A 87 -2.32 -4.65 -14.26
N SER A 88 -1.32 -3.82 -14.57
CA SER A 88 -0.99 -2.60 -13.83
C SER A 88 -1.20 -1.33 -14.67
N THR A 89 -1.15 -0.16 -14.05
CA THR A 89 -1.34 1.12 -14.78
C THR A 89 -0.20 2.10 -14.51
N ASN A 90 -0.07 3.07 -15.41
CA ASN A 90 0.96 4.12 -15.37
C ASN A 90 2.38 3.56 -15.47
N CYS A 91 2.57 2.58 -16.35
CA CYS A 91 3.80 1.81 -16.51
C CYS A 91 4.80 2.42 -17.51
N TYR A 92 5.11 3.71 -17.36
CA TYR A 92 5.77 4.52 -18.39
C TYR A 92 7.17 4.04 -18.81
N LYS A 93 7.84 3.26 -17.97
CA LYS A 93 9.19 2.71 -18.24
C LYS A 93 9.22 1.19 -18.36
N ALA A 94 8.06 0.53 -18.50
CA ALA A 94 7.99 -0.91 -18.57
C ALA A 94 8.60 -1.44 -19.88
N ILE A 95 9.54 -2.38 -19.74
CA ILE A 95 10.07 -3.18 -20.83
C ILE A 95 9.10 -4.33 -21.10
N THR A 96 8.62 -4.95 -20.03
CA THR A 96 7.60 -6.00 -20.08
C THR A 96 6.27 -5.44 -19.63
N CYS A 97 5.31 -5.40 -20.54
CA CYS A 97 3.97 -4.89 -20.30
C CYS A 97 2.93 -5.93 -20.71
N VAL A 98 2.21 -6.49 -19.74
CA VAL A 98 1.18 -7.50 -19.97
C VAL A 98 -0.13 -7.01 -19.38
N ASN A 99 -1.19 -6.92 -20.20
CA ASN A 99 -2.51 -6.45 -19.76
C ASN A 99 -2.45 -5.17 -18.91
N SER A 100 -1.53 -4.27 -19.24
CA SER A 100 -1.22 -3.07 -18.45
C SER A 100 -1.35 -1.82 -19.32
N THR A 101 -1.55 -0.66 -18.70
CA THR A 101 -1.74 0.61 -19.41
C THR A 101 -0.64 1.62 -19.10
N GLY A 102 -0.42 2.55 -20.04
CA GLY A 102 0.62 3.57 -19.93
C GLY A 102 2.03 3.00 -20.16
N CYS A 103 2.16 1.92 -20.92
CA CYS A 103 3.44 1.36 -21.30
C CYS A 103 4.02 2.09 -22.52
N PRO A 104 5.35 2.21 -22.64
CA PRO A 104 5.96 2.83 -23.81
C PRO A 104 5.71 1.95 -25.04
N GLY A 105 5.18 2.56 -26.11
CA GLY A 105 4.97 1.88 -27.39
C GLY A 105 3.62 1.17 -27.58
N HIS A 106 2.64 1.44 -26.70
CA HIS A 106 1.28 0.91 -26.78
C HIS A 106 0.24 2.00 -26.57
#